data_AF-R5A896-F1
#
_entry.id   AF-R5A896-F1
#
_cell.length_a   1.000
_cell.length_b   1.000
_cell.length_c   1.000
_cell.angle_alpha   90.00
_cell.angle_beta   90.00
_cell.angle_gamma   90.00
#
_symmetry.space_group_name_H-M   'P 1'
#
loop_
_entity.id
_entity.type
_entity.pdbx_description
1 polymer ?
#
loop_
_entity_poly.entity_id
_entity_poly.type
_entity_poly.pdbx_seq_one_letter_code
_entity_poly.pdbx_strand_id
1 'polypeptide(L)' 'MGKACDLRDGLSPLPKDPVPGMAYVPFQQWGEELLPMERALDAGTLFPVLDKPFYGRRGAPR' A
#
# COMPACT_ATOMS: atom_id res chain seq x y z
N MET A 1 -0.49 29.85 -3.08
CA MET A 1 -1.62 28.89 -3.16
C MET A 1 -1.25 27.84 -4.21
N GLY A 2 -0.75 26.67 -3.80
CA GLY A 2 -0.13 25.69 -4.72
C GLY A 2 -1.15 24.86 -5.50
N LYS A 3 -1.29 25.14 -6.79
CA LYS A 3 -2.16 24.43 -7.76
C LYS A 3 -1.43 23.25 -8.41
N ALA A 4 -0.74 22.44 -7.62
CA ALA A 4 0.01 21.29 -8.13
C ALA A 4 -0.72 19.95 -7.92
N CYS A 5 -1.68 19.88 -6.99
CA CYS A 5 -2.37 18.64 -6.65
C CYS A 5 -3.51 18.27 -7.62
N ASP A 6 -4.13 19.25 -8.29
CA ASP A 6 -5.29 19.04 -9.18
C ASP A 6 -4.91 18.43 -10.55
N LEU A 7 -3.61 18.28 -10.85
CA LEU A 7 -3.13 17.69 -12.12
C LEU A 7 -3.21 16.15 -12.15
N ARG A 8 -3.63 15.52 -11.06
CA ARG A 8 -3.66 14.06 -10.91
C ARG A 8 -5.06 13.45 -11.01
N ASP A 9 -6.11 14.27 -10.99
CA ASP A 9 -7.48 13.78 -11.15
C ASP A 9 -7.69 13.29 -12.59
N GLY A 10 -7.73 11.97 -12.75
CA GLY A 10 -8.00 11.30 -14.03
C GLY A 10 -6.80 10.56 -14.65
N LEU A 11 -5.61 10.63 -14.06
CA LEU A 11 -4.48 9.80 -14.51
C LEU A 11 -4.53 8.43 -13.83
N SER A 12 -4.40 7.35 -14.62
CA SER A 12 -4.24 6.01 -14.07
C SER A 12 -2.91 5.93 -13.29
N PRO A 13 -2.86 5.24 -12.14
CA PRO A 13 -1.65 5.18 -11.32
C PRO A 13 -0.44 4.51 -12.00
N LEU A 14 -0.70 3.68 -13.01
CA LEU A 14 0.30 3.13 -13.91
C LEU A 14 -0.08 3.42 -15.37
N PRO A 15 0.90 3.50 -16.29
CA PRO A 15 0.62 3.51 -17.73
C PRO A 15 -0.09 2.21 -18.14
N LYS A 16 -0.82 2.25 -19.26
CA LYS A 16 -1.56 1.10 -19.80
C LYS A 16 -0.68 -0.15 -19.96
N ASP A 17 0.55 0.05 -20.41
CA ASP A 17 1.53 -1.00 -20.67
C ASP A 17 2.79 -0.74 -19.81
N PRO A 18 2.83 -1.20 -18.54
CA PRO A 18 3.98 -0.97 -17.67
C PRO A 18 5.20 -1.76 -18.16
N VAL A 19 6.33 -1.07 -18.30
CA VAL A 19 7.61 -1.70 -18.67
C VAL A 19 8.36 -2.18 -17.42
N PRO A 20 9.09 -3.31 -17.48
CA PRO A 20 9.91 -3.77 -16.38
C PRO A 20 11.00 -2.75 -15.98
N GLY A 21 11.15 -2.51 -14.68
CA GLY A 21 12.24 -1.70 -14.13
C GLY A 21 13.47 -2.54 -13.78
N MET A 22 14.59 -1.87 -13.50
CA MET A 22 15.84 -2.52 -13.04
C MET A 22 15.73 -3.11 -11.62
N ALA A 23 14.68 -2.77 -10.88
CA ALA A 23 14.41 -3.28 -9.55
C ALA A 23 12.92 -3.62 -9.41
N TYR A 24 12.62 -4.66 -8.63
CA TYR A 24 11.26 -4.94 -8.20
C TYR A 24 10.85 -3.94 -7.12
N VAL A 25 10.04 -2.96 -7.51
CA VAL A 25 9.43 -2.00 -6.58
C VAL A 25 7.97 -2.41 -6.41
N PRO A 26 7.54 -2.83 -5.21
CA PRO A 26 6.13 -3.08 -4.94
C PRO A 26 5.32 -1.82 -5.19
N PHE A 27 4.28 -1.95 -6.01
CA PHE A 27 3.32 -0.87 -6.28
C PHE A 27 2.02 -1.17 -5.54
N GLN A 28 1.47 -0.16 -4.85
CA GLN A 28 0.23 -0.28 -4.08
C GLN A 28 -0.65 0.95 -4.30
N GLN A 29 -1.95 0.70 -4.52
CA GLN A 29 -2.98 1.73 -4.57
C GLN A 29 -3.70 1.82 -3.22
N TRP A 30 -4.41 2.92 -3.00
CA TRP A 30 -5.34 3.03 -1.88
C TRP A 30 -6.41 1.94 -2.01
N GLY A 31 -6.54 1.12 -0.99
CA GLY A 31 -7.63 0.16 -0.88
C GLY A 31 -8.93 0.84 -0.47
N GLU A 32 -10.04 0.14 -0.62
CA GLU A 32 -11.37 0.65 -0.23
C GLU A 32 -11.50 0.84 1.29
N GLU A 33 -10.76 0.05 2.07
CA GLU A 33 -10.81 0.08 3.53
C GLU A 33 -9.40 0.25 4.13
N LEU A 34 -9.25 1.29 4.93
CA LEU A 34 -8.06 1.56 5.74
C LEU A 34 -8.35 1.21 7.19
N LEU A 35 -7.33 0.75 7.90
CA LEU A 35 -7.44 0.58 9.34
C LEU A 35 -7.66 1.95 10.01
N PRO A 36 -8.48 2.01 11.08
CA PRO A 36 -8.50 3.17 11.97
C PRO A 36 -7.09 3.48 12.47
N MET A 37 -6.79 4.76 12.70
CA MET A 37 -5.43 5.23 13.00
C MET A 37 -4.84 4.52 14.24
N GLU A 38 -5.68 4.29 15.25
CA GLU A 38 -5.31 3.63 16.50
C GLU A 38 -4.85 2.18 16.25
N ARG A 39 -5.50 1.48 15.30
CA ARG A 39 -5.17 0.11 14.92
C ARG A 39 -4.01 0.03 13.94
N ALA A 40 -3.89 1.00 13.05
CA ALA A 40 -2.83 1.06 12.05
C ALA A 40 -1.45 1.21 12.69
N LEU A 41 -1.37 1.98 13.79
CA LEU A 41 -0.13 2.15 14.54
C LEU A 41 0.33 0.82 15.16
N ASP A 42 -0.59 0.06 15.76
CA ASP A 42 -0.30 -1.26 16.35
C ASP A 42 0.09 -2.29 15.28
N ALA A 43 -0.61 -2.30 14.14
CA ALA A 43 -0.34 -3.22 13.03
C ALA A 43 0.93 -2.86 12.24
N GLY A 44 1.45 -1.63 12.39
CA GLY A 44 2.57 -1.12 11.59
C GLY A 44 2.22 -0.87 10.11
N THR A 45 0.92 -0.84 9.78
CA THR A 45 0.41 -0.60 8.42
C THR A 45 -1.00 -0.01 8.46
N LEU A 46 -1.30 0.93 7.57
CA LEU A 46 -2.68 1.41 7.34
C LEU A 46 -3.51 0.43 6.51
N PHE A 47 -2.85 -0.45 5.76
CA PHE A 47 -3.50 -1.32 4.78
C PHE A 47 -3.72 -2.71 5.40
N PRO A 48 -4.98 -3.14 5.60
CA PRO A 48 -5.29 -4.47 6.15
C PRO A 48 -4.65 -5.62 5.36
N VAL A 49 -4.51 -5.46 4.04
CA VAL A 49 -3.89 -6.46 3.16
C VAL A 49 -2.42 -6.75 3.52
N LEU A 50 -1.74 -5.80 4.18
CA LEU A 50 -0.35 -5.94 4.65
C LEU A 50 -0.26 -6.47 6.08
N ASP A 51 -1.35 -6.49 6.85
CA ASP A 51 -1.42 -7.08 8.19
C ASP A 51 -1.53 -8.61 8.08
N LYS A 52 -0.43 -9.23 7.62
CA LYS A 52 -0.35 -10.66 7.39
C LYS A 52 0.28 -11.33 8.62
N PRO A 53 -0.21 -12.51 9.03
CA PRO A 53 0.43 -13.24 10.11
C PRO A 53 1.82 -13.70 9.66
N PHE A 54 2.85 -13.12 10.26
CA PHE A 54 4.22 -13.58 10.07
C PHE A 54 4.43 -14.89 10.83
N TYR A 55 4.00 -16.01 10.24
CA TYR A 55 4.39 -17.33 10.69
C TYR A 55 5.84 -17.57 10.27
N GLY A 56 6.79 -16.96 10.98
CA GLY A 56 8.18 -17.36 10.91
C GLY A 56 8.23 -18.88 11.08
N ARG A 57 9.01 -19.58 10.25
CA ARG A 57 9.03 -21.07 10.16
C ARG A 57 9.39 -21.82 11.48
N ARG A 58 9.34 -21.18 12.64
CA ARG A 58 9.33 -21.78 13.99
C ARG A 58 8.48 -20.96 14.97
N GLY A 59 7.18 -21.19 15.02
CA GLY A 59 6.37 -20.73 16.14
C GLY A 59 4.92 -20.49 15.77
N ALA A 60 4.02 -21.18 16.46
CA ALA A 60 2.57 -21.06 16.39
C ALA A 60 2.07 -19.60 16.53
N PRO A 61 0.82 -19.29 16.13
CA PRO A 61 0.21 -17.98 16.37
C PRO A 61 0.28 -17.59 17.85
N ARG A 62 0.50 -16.29 18.10
CA ARG A 62 0.38 -15.68 19.43
C ARG A 62 -1.07 -15.71 19.91
#